data_AF-A0A958Q4W6-F1
#
_entry.id   AF-A0A958Q4W6-F1
#
_cell.length_a   1.000
_cell.length_b   1.000
_cell.length_c   1.000
_cell.angle_alpha   90.00
_cell.angle_beta   90.00
_cell.angle_gamma   90.00
#
_symmetry.space_group_name_H-M   'P 1'
#
loop_
_entity.id
_entity.type
_entity.pdbx_description
1 polymer ?
#
loop_
_entity_poly.entity_id
_entity_poly.type
_entity_poly.pdbx_seq_one_letter_code
_entity_poly.pdbx_strand_id
1 'polypeptide(L)'
;MRRYLFAFFTSLLFLAGALTIGTTASADEPRLIHKLLFNGRGSQLVRFGDLNGDGTPEVVTAQVAKRQITAIIAMNLQGDTLWQIGKPDPRNYDLFSDLPLQLFDLDSDGKDEVFFIKDGQLTIADGNGIVLKSRPVKGDDALFIQRFGPENALRILVKDRYRQFWIYNSNLKFLWS
;
A
#
# COMPACT_ATOMS: atom_id res chain seq x y z
N MET A 1 -22.10 37.23 -79.01
CA MET A 1 -20.81 37.92 -79.27
C MET A 1 -19.86 37.62 -78.11
N ARG A 2 -18.60 37.23 -78.45
CA ARG A 2 -17.40 37.07 -77.58
C ARG A 2 -17.53 36.07 -76.42
N ARG A 3 -17.02 34.83 -76.42
CA ARG A 3 -15.67 34.28 -76.74
C ARG A 3 -14.52 35.09 -76.13
N TYR A 4 -14.02 34.64 -74.98
CA TYR A 4 -12.62 34.75 -74.60
C TYR A 4 -12.14 33.45 -73.95
N LEU A 5 -11.12 32.89 -74.58
CA LEU A 5 -10.31 31.76 -74.16
C LEU A 5 -9.12 32.36 -73.37
N PHE A 6 -8.83 31.87 -72.18
CA PHE A 6 -7.52 32.07 -71.55
C PHE A 6 -7.07 30.76 -70.92
N ALA A 7 -5.99 30.20 -71.48
CA ALA A 7 -5.24 29.13 -70.89
C ALA A 7 -4.15 29.75 -70.00
N PHE A 8 -4.03 29.28 -68.76
CA PHE A 8 -2.81 29.40 -67.97
C PHE A 8 -2.48 28.04 -67.36
N PHE A 9 -1.33 27.52 -67.75
CA PHE A 9 -0.59 26.45 -67.09
C PHE A 9 -0.11 26.97 -65.73
N THR A 10 -0.19 26.18 -64.67
CA THR A 10 0.96 25.75 -63.83
C THR A 10 0.56 25.32 -62.41
N SER A 11 1.24 24.25 -61.98
CA SER A 11 1.56 23.90 -60.59
C SER A 11 0.49 23.19 -59.76
N LEU A 12 0.53 21.86 -59.85
CA LEU A 12 0.05 20.93 -58.85
C LEU A 12 0.92 21.07 -57.59
N LEU A 13 0.39 21.68 -56.52
CA LEU A 13 1.04 21.72 -55.22
C LEU A 13 0.77 20.38 -54.50
N PHE A 14 1.77 19.49 -54.44
CA PHE A 14 1.73 18.35 -53.53
C PHE A 14 1.93 18.87 -52.11
N LEU A 15 0.83 19.06 -51.38
CA LEU A 15 0.89 19.27 -49.93
C LEU A 15 1.15 17.90 -49.29
N ALA A 16 2.43 17.55 -49.11
CA ALA A 16 2.81 16.46 -48.23
C ALA A 16 2.51 16.91 -46.78
N GLY A 17 1.27 16.72 -46.35
CA GLY A 17 0.92 16.77 -44.94
C GLY A 17 1.66 15.64 -44.25
N ALA A 18 2.73 15.98 -43.52
CA ALA A 18 3.36 15.05 -42.60
C ALA A 18 2.31 14.63 -41.57
N LEU A 19 1.78 13.43 -41.76
CA LEU A 19 0.96 12.76 -40.76
C LEU A 19 1.90 12.47 -39.59
N THR A 20 1.93 13.36 -38.60
CA THR A 20 2.48 13.03 -37.29
C THR A 20 1.61 11.92 -36.72
N ILE A 21 2.06 10.68 -36.93
CA ILE A 21 1.58 9.54 -36.16
C ILE A 21 2.00 9.84 -34.73
N GLY A 22 1.11 10.49 -33.97
CA GLY A 22 1.21 10.52 -32.53
C GLY A 22 1.24 9.07 -32.09
N THR A 23 2.38 8.62 -31.56
CA THR A 23 2.51 7.33 -30.92
C THR A 23 1.56 7.34 -29.73
N THR A 24 0.34 6.86 -29.91
CA THR A 24 -0.55 6.57 -28.80
C THR A 24 0.12 5.45 -28.03
N ALA A 25 0.73 5.77 -26.88
CA ALA A 25 1.20 4.77 -25.94
C ALA A 25 0.09 3.73 -25.77
N SER A 26 0.43 2.45 -25.97
CA SER A 26 -0.54 1.36 -25.87
C SER A 26 -1.29 1.45 -24.53
N ALA A 27 -2.56 1.04 -24.52
CA ALA A 27 -3.33 0.93 -23.28
C ALA A 27 -2.68 -0.06 -22.29
N ASP A 28 -1.78 -0.91 -22.77
CA ASP A 28 -1.15 -1.99 -22.02
C ASP A 28 0.22 -1.63 -21.42
N GLU A 29 0.71 -0.40 -21.59
CA GLU A 29 1.96 0.03 -20.97
C GLU A 29 1.74 0.55 -19.55
N PRO A 30 2.54 0.13 -18.55
CA PRO A 30 2.46 0.67 -17.21
C PRO A 30 2.75 2.17 -17.23
N ARG A 31 1.79 2.96 -16.73
CA ARG A 31 1.92 4.42 -16.64
C ARG A 31 2.17 4.84 -15.21
N LEU A 32 3.14 5.73 -15.03
CA LEU A 32 3.32 6.41 -13.74
C LEU A 32 2.15 7.36 -13.52
N ILE A 33 1.25 7.00 -12.61
CA ILE A 33 0.11 7.85 -12.23
C ILE A 33 0.47 8.83 -11.11
N HIS A 34 1.37 8.44 -10.21
CA HIS A 34 1.73 9.23 -9.05
C HIS A 34 3.11 8.83 -8.51
N LYS A 35 3.88 9.82 -8.04
CA LYS A 35 5.14 9.60 -7.30
C LYS A 35 4.95 10.14 -5.88
N LEU A 36 4.96 9.23 -4.92
CA LEU A 36 4.82 9.56 -3.52
C LEU A 36 6.19 9.56 -2.84
N LEU A 37 6.48 10.62 -2.09
CA LEU A 37 7.72 10.77 -1.32
C LEU A 37 7.44 10.70 0.17
N PHE A 38 8.05 9.74 0.86
CA PHE A 38 7.84 9.56 2.31
C PHE A 38 8.57 10.59 3.18
N ASN A 39 9.51 11.37 2.62
CA ASN A 39 10.20 12.46 3.32
C ASN A 39 10.78 12.05 4.70
N GLY A 40 11.40 10.87 4.77
CA GLY A 40 11.98 10.33 6.00
C GLY A 40 10.98 9.69 6.97
N ARG A 41 9.72 9.47 6.57
CA ARG A 41 8.62 8.88 7.36
C ARG A 41 8.18 7.53 6.78
N GLY A 42 9.06 6.53 6.82
CA GLY A 42 8.78 5.19 6.29
C GLY A 42 10.04 4.36 6.04
N SER A 43 9.83 3.16 5.49
CA SER A 43 10.86 2.23 5.01
C SER A 43 10.47 1.64 3.65
N GLN A 44 11.25 0.66 3.19
CA GLN A 44 10.93 -0.16 2.02
C GLN A 44 9.64 -1.00 2.19
N LEU A 45 9.12 -1.16 3.42
CA LEU A 45 7.81 -1.78 3.63
C LEU A 45 6.71 -0.77 3.34
N VAL A 46 5.83 -1.14 2.42
CA VAL A 46 4.62 -0.40 2.07
C VAL A 46 3.43 -1.37 2.06
N ARG A 47 2.34 -0.95 2.68
CA ARG A 47 1.02 -1.59 2.63
C ARG A 47 0.03 -0.59 2.08
N PHE A 48 -0.95 -1.09 1.33
CA PHE A 48 -2.09 -0.33 0.85
C PHE A 48 -3.35 -0.96 1.43
N GLY A 49 -4.27 -0.13 1.91
CA GLY A 49 -5.55 -0.56 2.49
C GLY A 49 -6.48 0.63 2.64
N ASP A 50 -7.79 0.40 2.59
CA ASP A 50 -8.80 1.44 2.72
C ASP A 50 -9.11 1.62 4.21
N LEU A 51 -8.43 2.57 4.86
CA LEU A 51 -8.53 2.77 6.30
C LEU A 51 -9.81 3.54 6.68
N ASN A 52 -10.36 4.31 5.74
CA ASN A 52 -11.44 5.27 6.02
C ASN A 52 -12.80 4.82 5.44
N GLY A 53 -12.81 3.85 4.52
CA GLY A 53 -13.98 3.26 3.87
C GLY A 53 -14.51 4.05 2.66
N ASP A 54 -13.69 4.92 2.04
CA ASP A 54 -14.07 5.75 0.89
C ASP A 54 -13.83 5.08 -0.47
N GLY A 55 -13.26 3.88 -0.49
CA GLY A 55 -12.91 3.10 -1.67
C GLY A 55 -11.55 3.44 -2.27
N THR A 56 -10.83 4.43 -1.72
CA THR A 56 -9.47 4.81 -2.11
C THR A 56 -8.49 4.33 -1.05
N PRO A 57 -7.48 3.50 -1.41
CA PRO A 57 -6.54 3.01 -0.41
C PRO A 57 -5.59 4.11 0.09
N GLU A 58 -5.34 4.10 1.39
CA GLU A 58 -4.22 4.78 2.03
C GLU A 58 -2.93 3.95 1.94
N VAL A 59 -1.83 4.61 2.31
CA VAL A 59 -0.52 3.98 2.47
C VAL A 59 -0.20 3.82 3.95
N VAL A 60 0.15 2.61 4.38
CA VAL A 60 0.73 2.36 5.71
C VAL A 60 2.16 1.83 5.54
N THR A 61 3.11 2.49 6.20
CA THR A 61 4.52 2.09 6.25
C THR A 61 4.99 2.01 7.69
N ALA A 62 6.14 1.38 7.89
CA ALA A 62 6.79 1.28 9.19
C ALA A 62 8.27 1.61 9.08
N GLN A 63 8.86 2.07 10.17
CA GLN A 63 10.30 2.24 10.32
C GLN A 63 10.85 1.22 11.31
N VAL A 64 12.11 0.82 11.11
CA VAL A 64 12.71 -0.30 11.82
C VAL A 64 14.05 0.06 12.43
N ALA A 65 14.25 -0.33 13.68
CA ALA A 65 15.58 -0.39 14.28
C ALA A 65 15.77 -1.75 14.94
N LYS A 66 16.95 -2.35 14.77
CA LYS A 66 17.28 -3.66 15.36
C LYS A 66 16.20 -4.73 15.08
N ARG A 67 15.62 -4.70 13.87
CA ARG A 67 14.54 -5.60 13.42
C ARG A 67 13.24 -5.50 14.21
N GLN A 68 12.98 -4.36 14.83
CA GLN A 68 11.74 -4.08 15.53
C GLN A 68 11.09 -2.82 14.94
N ILE A 69 9.76 -2.83 14.83
CA ILE A 69 9.01 -1.65 14.40
C ILE A 69 9.22 -0.54 15.45
N THR A 70 9.66 0.63 15.00
CA THR A 70 9.90 1.83 15.83
C THR A 70 8.84 2.89 15.63
N ALA A 71 8.36 3.04 14.40
CA ALA A 71 7.25 3.90 14.06
C ALA A 71 6.38 3.25 12.97
N ILE A 72 5.09 3.55 12.98
CA ILE A 72 4.12 3.22 11.92
C ILE A 72 3.51 4.54 11.49
N ILE A 73 3.41 4.75 10.18
CA ILE A 73 2.91 5.99 9.59
C ILE A 73 1.84 5.62 8.56
N ALA A 74 0.64 6.18 8.71
CA ALA A 74 -0.36 6.16 7.67
C ALA A 74 -0.41 7.50 6.93
N MET A 75 -0.55 7.43 5.62
CA MET A 75 -0.58 8.58 4.73
C MET A 75 -1.67 8.40 3.68
N ASN A 76 -2.26 9.52 3.23
CA ASN A 76 -3.03 9.51 1.99
C ASN A 76 -2.11 9.32 0.77
N LEU A 77 -2.70 9.18 -0.42
CA LEU A 77 -1.95 9.05 -1.67
C LEU A 77 -1.21 10.34 -2.09
N GLN A 78 -1.40 11.45 -1.39
CA GLN A 78 -0.67 12.70 -1.59
C GLN A 78 0.59 12.78 -0.70
N GLY A 79 0.76 11.86 0.26
CA GLY A 79 1.88 11.84 1.20
C GLY A 79 1.66 12.67 2.47
N ASP A 80 0.43 13.13 2.72
CA ASP A 80 0.04 13.75 3.97
C ASP A 80 -0.13 12.68 5.04
N THR A 81 0.46 12.89 6.21
CA THR A 81 0.31 11.96 7.33
C THR A 81 -1.08 12.10 7.93
N LEU A 82 -1.80 10.98 8.00
CA LEU A 82 -3.11 10.89 8.66
C LEU A 82 -2.93 10.66 10.16
N TRP A 83 -2.11 9.67 10.50
CA TRP A 83 -1.75 9.35 11.88
C TRP A 83 -0.39 8.64 11.95
N GLN A 84 0.14 8.56 13.16
CA GLN A 84 1.44 7.98 13.44
C GLN A 84 1.45 7.30 14.81
N ILE A 85 2.07 6.13 14.88
CA ILE A 85 2.40 5.45 16.13
C ILE A 85 3.93 5.45 16.28
N GLY A 86 4.44 5.88 17.43
CA GLY A 86 5.89 6.01 17.67
C GLY A 86 6.49 7.30 17.11
N LYS A 87 7.82 7.39 17.09
CA LYS A 87 8.57 8.57 16.62
C LYS A 87 9.44 8.18 15.43
N PRO A 88 9.17 8.72 14.22
CA PRO A 88 9.99 8.47 13.06
C PRO A 88 11.43 8.93 13.24
N ASP A 89 12.32 8.18 12.62
CA ASP A 89 13.74 8.45 12.53
C ASP A 89 14.19 8.15 11.10
N PRO A 90 14.71 9.13 10.34
CA PRO A 90 15.18 8.92 8.97
C PRO A 90 16.26 7.83 8.84
N ARG A 91 16.94 7.48 9.94
CA ARG A 91 17.95 6.41 9.99
C ARG A 91 17.33 5.00 9.99
N ASN A 92 16.03 4.89 10.27
CA ASN A 92 15.31 3.62 10.42
C ASN A 92 14.59 3.21 9.12
N TYR A 93 15.13 3.60 7.97
CA TYR A 93 14.57 3.35 6.63
C TYR A 93 14.94 1.96 6.07
N ASP A 94 16.15 1.49 6.35
CA ASP A 94 16.65 0.25 5.74
C ASP A 94 16.01 -1.00 6.35
N LEU A 95 15.56 -1.90 5.48
CA LEU A 95 14.81 -3.09 5.85
C LEU A 95 15.52 -4.35 5.32
N PHE A 96 15.93 -5.22 6.23
CA PHE A 96 16.65 -6.46 5.92
C PHE A 96 15.99 -7.71 6.53
N SER A 97 14.74 -7.58 6.97
CA SER A 97 13.96 -8.67 7.56
C SER A 97 12.48 -8.50 7.22
N ASP A 98 11.73 -9.60 7.36
CA ASP A 98 10.28 -9.52 7.43
C ASP A 98 9.87 -8.56 8.56
N LEU A 99 8.66 -8.01 8.44
CA LEU A 99 8.04 -7.23 9.51
C LEU A 99 6.61 -7.66 9.76
N PRO A 100 6.18 -7.68 11.04
CA PRO A 100 4.83 -7.98 11.44
C PRO A 100 3.96 -6.72 11.29
N LEU A 101 3.58 -6.37 10.06
CA LEU A 101 2.60 -5.30 9.74
C LEU A 101 1.70 -5.74 8.56
N GLN A 102 0.39 -5.79 8.79
CA GLN A 102 -0.63 -6.08 7.78
C GLN A 102 -1.86 -5.18 7.98
N LEU A 103 -2.64 -5.02 6.91
CA LEU A 103 -3.92 -4.35 6.89
C LEU A 103 -5.00 -5.37 6.54
N PHE A 104 -6.13 -5.35 7.22
CA PHE A 104 -7.23 -6.28 6.95
C PHE A 104 -8.54 -5.83 7.60
N ASP A 105 -9.64 -5.81 6.84
CA ASP A 105 -11.01 -5.63 7.34
C ASP A 105 -11.45 -6.79 8.28
N LEU A 106 -11.39 -6.52 9.58
CA LEU A 106 -11.62 -7.48 10.65
C LEU A 106 -13.10 -7.81 10.82
N ASP A 107 -13.97 -6.81 10.75
CA ASP A 107 -15.38 -6.92 11.11
C ASP A 107 -16.36 -6.75 9.94
N SER A 108 -15.82 -6.62 8.72
CA SER A 108 -16.56 -6.51 7.46
C SER A 108 -17.37 -5.21 7.35
N ASP A 109 -16.88 -4.11 7.94
CA ASP A 109 -17.47 -2.78 7.83
C ASP A 109 -16.98 -2.00 6.59
N GLY A 110 -16.03 -2.57 5.84
CA GLY A 110 -15.42 -1.95 4.66
C GLY A 110 -14.19 -1.11 4.95
N LYS A 111 -13.70 -1.07 6.20
CA LYS A 111 -12.48 -0.39 6.61
C LYS A 111 -11.44 -1.39 7.05
N ASP A 112 -10.19 -1.16 6.68
CA ASP A 112 -9.08 -2.00 7.08
C ASP A 112 -8.57 -1.61 8.48
N GLU A 113 -8.51 -2.57 9.40
CA GLU A 113 -7.72 -2.45 10.63
C GLU A 113 -6.22 -2.66 10.37
N VAL A 114 -5.40 -2.08 11.25
CA VAL A 114 -3.95 -2.20 11.23
C VAL A 114 -3.48 -3.22 12.27
N PHE A 115 -2.87 -4.30 11.80
CA PHE A 115 -2.31 -5.35 12.63
C PHE A 115 -0.80 -5.22 12.65
N PHE A 116 -0.20 -5.15 13.84
CA PHE A 116 1.25 -5.07 13.95
C PHE A 116 1.80 -5.68 15.24
N ILE A 117 3.10 -5.98 15.24
CA ILE A 117 3.83 -6.31 16.46
C ILE A 117 4.88 -5.24 16.72
N LYS A 118 4.76 -4.60 17.87
CA LYS A 118 5.69 -3.58 18.36
C LYS A 118 5.88 -3.77 19.87
N ASP A 119 7.12 -3.64 20.34
CA ASP A 119 7.47 -3.79 21.75
C ASP A 119 6.98 -5.13 22.36
N GLY A 120 7.03 -6.22 21.57
CA GLY A 120 6.56 -7.56 21.98
C GLY A 120 5.04 -7.74 22.04
N GLN A 121 4.28 -6.75 21.57
CA GLN A 121 2.81 -6.75 21.61
C GLN A 121 2.21 -6.92 20.22
N LEU A 122 1.43 -7.97 20.00
CA LEU A 122 0.50 -8.05 18.87
C LEU A 122 -0.66 -7.10 19.13
N THR A 123 -0.84 -6.14 18.25
CA THR A 123 -1.77 -5.03 18.39
C THR A 123 -2.65 -4.94 17.15
N ILE A 124 -3.94 -4.67 17.38
CA ILE A 124 -4.93 -4.31 16.37
C ILE A 124 -5.34 -2.86 16.66
N ALA A 125 -5.19 -1.98 15.68
CA ALA A 125 -5.69 -0.61 15.71
C ALA A 125 -6.71 -0.39 14.60
N ASP A 126 -7.63 0.56 14.78
CA ASP A 126 -8.55 0.98 13.72
C ASP A 126 -7.82 1.76 12.61
N GLY A 127 -8.55 2.11 11.56
CA GLY A 127 -8.03 2.91 10.45
C GLY A 127 -7.55 4.32 10.81
N ASN A 128 -7.81 4.80 12.04
CA ASN A 128 -7.31 6.07 12.59
C ASN A 128 -6.09 5.88 13.50
N GLY A 129 -5.58 4.66 13.64
CA GLY A 129 -4.45 4.33 14.52
C GLY A 129 -4.82 4.22 16.00
N ILE A 130 -6.11 4.17 16.34
CA ILE A 130 -6.59 3.97 17.72
C ILE A 130 -6.52 2.47 18.05
N VAL A 131 -5.78 2.13 19.12
CA VAL A 131 -5.61 0.74 19.54
C VAL A 131 -6.94 0.17 20.04
N LEU A 132 -7.41 -0.90 19.39
CA LEU A 132 -8.60 -1.65 19.75
C LEU A 132 -8.27 -2.81 20.70
N LYS A 133 -7.20 -3.56 20.40
CA LYS A 133 -6.77 -4.74 21.17
C LYS A 133 -5.25 -4.84 21.15
N SER A 134 -4.67 -5.33 22.25
CA SER A 134 -3.23 -5.61 22.31
C SER A 134 -2.95 -6.76 23.26
N ARG A 135 -1.92 -7.58 22.95
CA ARG A 135 -1.51 -8.71 23.78
C ARG A 135 -0.01 -9.01 23.64
N PRO A 136 0.68 -9.41 24.73
CA PRO A 136 2.03 -9.97 24.64
C PRO A 136 2.10 -11.24 23.80
N VAL A 137 3.11 -11.35 22.94
CA VAL A 137 3.38 -12.50 22.07
C VAL A 137 4.86 -12.89 22.08
N LYS A 138 5.18 -14.10 21.58
CA LYS A 138 6.55 -14.63 21.53
C LYS A 138 7.26 -14.46 20.19
N GLY A 139 6.53 -14.22 19.11
CA GLY A 139 7.08 -13.99 17.78
C GLY A 139 6.87 -12.55 17.33
N ASP A 140 7.79 -12.03 16.54
CA ASP A 140 7.85 -10.64 16.12
C ASP A 140 8.48 -10.48 14.71
N ASP A 141 8.65 -11.57 13.98
CA ASP A 141 9.34 -11.54 12.68
C ASP A 141 8.37 -11.30 11.53
N ALA A 142 7.22 -12.00 11.51
CA ALA A 142 6.15 -11.72 10.56
C ALA A 142 4.79 -12.07 11.14
N LEU A 143 3.75 -11.45 10.56
CA LEU A 143 2.37 -11.80 10.80
C LEU A 143 1.60 -11.98 9.48
N PHE A 144 0.68 -12.93 9.48
CA PHE A 144 -0.22 -13.23 8.37
C PHE A 144 -1.65 -13.32 8.88
N ILE A 145 -2.59 -12.87 8.07
CA ILE A 145 -4.01 -12.85 8.39
C ILE A 145 -4.74 -13.62 7.31
N GLN A 146 -5.58 -14.56 7.70
CA GLN A 146 -6.39 -15.32 6.78
C GLN A 146 -7.71 -15.70 7.45
N ARG A 147 -8.79 -15.67 6.70
CA ARG A 147 -10.04 -16.35 7.08
C ARG A 147 -10.02 -17.77 6.52
N PHE A 148 -10.27 -18.76 7.37
CA PHE A 148 -10.33 -20.16 6.93
C PHE A 148 -11.27 -21.00 7.79
N GLY A 149 -11.69 -22.14 7.26
CA GLY A 149 -12.65 -23.06 7.90
C GLY A 149 -14.10 -22.79 7.49
N PRO A 150 -15.03 -23.70 7.84
CA PRO A 150 -16.44 -23.60 7.47
C PRO A 150 -17.13 -22.35 8.04
N GLU A 151 -16.63 -21.81 9.15
CA GLU A 151 -17.14 -20.59 9.77
C GLU A 151 -16.51 -19.30 9.19
N ASN A 152 -15.58 -19.42 8.22
CA ASN A 152 -14.82 -18.30 7.66
C ASN A 152 -14.18 -17.39 8.72
N ALA A 153 -13.69 -17.98 9.81
CA ALA A 153 -13.21 -17.20 10.94
C ALA A 153 -11.79 -16.71 10.71
N LEU A 154 -11.55 -15.47 11.12
CA LEU A 154 -10.26 -14.83 11.01
C LEU A 154 -9.24 -15.47 11.96
N ARG A 155 -8.02 -15.66 11.44
CA ARG A 155 -6.89 -16.23 12.14
C ARG A 155 -5.66 -15.38 11.85
N ILE A 156 -4.88 -15.17 12.90
CA ILE A 156 -3.65 -14.39 12.87
C ILE A 156 -2.52 -15.36 13.16
N LEU A 157 -1.68 -15.60 12.18
CA LEU A 157 -0.43 -16.34 12.36
C LEU A 157 0.67 -15.34 12.70
N VAL A 158 1.39 -15.59 13.78
CA VAL A 158 2.61 -14.88 14.15
C VAL A 158 3.75 -15.88 14.13
N LYS A 159 4.89 -15.54 13.52
CA LYS A 159 6.09 -16.38 13.53
C LYS A 159 7.30 -15.71 14.17
N ASP A 160 8.19 -16.55 14.71
CA ASP A 160 9.58 -16.17 14.84
C ASP A 160 10.30 -16.35 13.49
N ARG A 161 11.60 -16.06 13.46
CA ARG A 161 12.33 -16.08 12.19
C ARG A 161 12.55 -17.48 11.60
N TYR A 162 12.61 -18.52 12.43
CA TYR A 162 13.27 -19.76 12.01
C TYR A 162 12.57 -21.06 12.42
N ARG A 163 11.77 -21.09 13.49
CA ARG A 163 11.39 -22.35 14.14
C ARG A 163 9.93 -22.42 14.57
N GLN A 164 9.33 -21.32 15.00
CA GLN A 164 8.06 -21.37 15.71
C GLN A 164 7.04 -20.40 15.12
N PHE A 165 5.78 -20.79 15.19
CA PHE A 165 4.65 -19.91 14.91
C PHE A 165 3.56 -20.13 15.95
N TRP A 166 2.63 -19.17 16.04
CA TRP A 166 1.51 -19.18 16.96
C TRP A 166 0.29 -18.64 16.23
N ILE A 167 -0.85 -19.29 16.41
CA ILE A 167 -2.13 -18.90 15.81
C ILE A 167 -3.02 -18.28 16.87
N TYR A 168 -3.62 -17.13 16.55
CA TYR A 168 -4.58 -16.42 17.37
C TYR A 168 -5.90 -16.23 16.62
N ASN A 169 -7.00 -16.05 17.35
CA ASN A 169 -8.26 -15.58 16.76
C ASN A 169 -8.33 -14.04 16.74
N SER A 170 -9.43 -13.49 16.20
CA SER A 170 -9.73 -12.04 16.14
C SER A 170 -9.82 -11.33 17.50
N ASN A 171 -9.86 -12.07 18.61
CA ASN A 171 -9.83 -11.55 19.98
C ASN A 171 -8.44 -11.67 20.60
N LEU A 172 -7.40 -11.93 19.79
CA LEU A 172 -6.02 -12.17 20.24
C LEU A 172 -5.91 -13.33 21.26
N LYS A 173 -6.87 -14.26 21.26
CA LYS A 173 -6.78 -15.48 22.05
C LYS A 173 -5.92 -16.48 21.30
N PHE A 174 -4.84 -16.93 21.94
CA PHE A 174 -4.01 -18.04 21.46
C PHE A 174 -4.87 -19.29 21.25
N LEU A 175 -4.67 -19.95 20.11
CA LEU A 175 -5.35 -21.18 19.74
C LEU A 175 -4.40 -22.37 19.81
N TRP A 176 -3.31 -22.32 19.04
CA TRP A 176 -2.32 -23.40 18.94
C TRP A 176 -1.01 -22.89 18.29
N SER A 177 0.06 -23.70 18.36
CA SER A 177 1.41 -23.42 17.84
C SER A 177 2.10 -24.71 17.41
#